data_AF-F4W5U2-F1
#
_entry.id   AF-F4W5U2-F1
#
_cell.length_a   1.000
_cell.length_b   1.000
_cell.length_c   1.000
_cell.angle_alpha   90.00
_cell.angle_beta   90.00
_cell.angle_gamma   90.00
#
_symmetry.space_group_name_H-M   'P 1'
#
loop_
_entity.id
_entity.type
_entity.pdbx_description
1 polymer ?
#
loop_
_entity_poly.entity_id
_entity_poly.type
_entity_poly.pdbx_seq_one_letter_code
_entity_poly.pdbx_strand_id
1 'polypeptide(L)'
;MPQCLAKFMNGSRLMCYIWPFAEARAEIVGPVEKFVRPGSTLQLHCLVKKSTEVPSYLFWYHNFRMINYDVDQGVNVSTDLVGRESWLEVPKASDRHSGNYTCEASNAQPARVLVHVFKGDNPAAMQHSMASSPSMMACTALLTMFVTLKLALQTNWSL
;
A
#
# COMPACT_ATOMS: atom_id res chain seq x y z
N MET A 1 -6.04 -6.66 -28.59
CA MET A 1 -6.81 -6.70 -29.86
C MET A 1 -8.25 -7.10 -29.50
N PRO A 2 -9.24 -6.19 -29.49
CA PRO A 2 -10.60 -6.53 -29.09
C PRO A 2 -11.22 -7.47 -30.14
N GLN A 3 -11.66 -8.65 -29.72
CA GLN A 3 -12.36 -9.60 -30.59
C GLN A 3 -13.81 -9.13 -30.78
N CYS A 4 -14.18 -8.79 -32.02
CA CYS A 4 -15.59 -8.57 -32.38
C CYS A 4 -16.23 -9.92 -32.71
N LEU A 5 -17.38 -10.23 -32.10
CA LEU A 5 -18.25 -11.35 -32.50
C LEU A 5 -19.34 -10.79 -33.43
N ALA A 6 -19.28 -11.18 -34.71
CA ALA A 6 -20.33 -10.85 -35.68
C ALA A 6 -21.52 -11.80 -35.47
N LYS A 7 -22.73 -11.26 -35.24
CA LYS A 7 -23.96 -12.04 -35.22
C LYS A 7 -24.81 -11.69 -36.45
N PHE A 8 -25.05 -12.67 -37.31
CA PHE A 8 -25.98 -12.55 -38.42
C PHE A 8 -27.42 -12.71 -37.89
N MET A 9 -28.26 -11.70 -38.07
CA MET A 9 -29.71 -11.82 -37.92
C MET A 9 -30.34 -11.67 -39.31
N ASN A 10 -31.34 -12.50 -39.62
CA ASN A 10 -32.05 -12.53 -40.90
C ASN A 10 -32.37 -11.12 -41.43
N GLY A 11 -31.70 -10.71 -42.52
CA GLY A 11 -31.85 -9.39 -43.14
C GLY A 11 -30.68 -8.42 -42.88
N SER A 12 -29.52 -8.72 -43.49
CA SER A 12 -28.50 -7.78 -43.99
C SER A 12 -27.80 -6.77 -43.08
N ARG A 13 -28.14 -6.61 -41.79
CA ARG A 13 -27.47 -5.64 -40.91
C ARG A 13 -26.45 -6.32 -39.98
N LEU A 14 -25.16 -6.18 -40.30
CA LEU A 14 -24.06 -6.53 -39.40
C LEU A 14 -24.08 -5.56 -38.21
N MET A 15 -24.42 -6.07 -37.02
CA MET A 15 -24.32 -5.32 -35.78
C MET A 15 -23.09 -5.81 -35.02
N CYS A 16 -22.01 -5.04 -35.09
CA CYS A 16 -20.80 -5.29 -34.29
C CYS A 16 -21.05 -4.81 -32.87
N TYR A 17 -21.19 -5.74 -31.94
CA TYR A 17 -21.18 -5.40 -30.52
C TYR A 17 -19.73 -5.34 -30.05
N ILE A 18 -19.27 -4.15 -29.68
CA ILE A 18 -18.03 -3.98 -28.92
C ILE A 18 -18.34 -4.50 -27.52
N TRP A 19 -18.12 -5.80 -27.30
CA TRP A 19 -18.07 -6.32 -25.94
C TRP A 19 -16.84 -5.72 -25.27
N PRO A 20 -16.95 -5.20 -24.04
CA PRO A 20 -15.78 -4.78 -23.28
C PRO A 20 -14.97 -6.04 -22.96
N PHE A 21 -14.06 -6.41 -23.88
CA PHE A 21 -13.07 -7.42 -23.60
C PHE A 21 -12.18 -6.86 -22.49
N ALA A 22 -12.22 -7.52 -21.36
CA ALA A 22 -11.59 -7.03 -20.17
C ALA A 22 -10.09 -7.37 -20.28
N GLU A 23 -9.26 -6.41 -20.66
CA GLU A 23 -7.84 -6.64 -20.94
C GLU A 23 -7.07 -7.07 -19.68
N ALA A 24 -6.14 -8.00 -19.86
CA ALA A 24 -5.26 -8.49 -18.81
C ALA A 24 -4.34 -7.36 -18.32
N ARG A 25 -4.23 -7.21 -16.99
CA ARG A 25 -3.40 -6.17 -16.38
C ARG A 25 -2.80 -6.67 -15.08
N ALA A 26 -1.58 -6.25 -14.81
CA ALA A 26 -0.99 -6.32 -13.48
C ALA A 26 -1.68 -5.29 -12.57
N GLU A 27 -1.65 -5.54 -11.27
CA GLU A 27 -2.19 -4.67 -10.23
C GLU A 27 -1.28 -4.79 -9.01
N ILE A 28 -0.71 -3.68 -8.56
CA ILE A 28 0.07 -3.64 -7.31
C ILE A 28 -0.89 -3.29 -6.18
N VAL A 29 -0.98 -4.17 -5.19
CA VAL A 29 -1.92 -4.03 -4.08
C VAL A 29 -1.57 -2.82 -3.24
N GLY A 30 -2.58 -1.97 -2.99
CA GLY A 30 -2.47 -0.78 -2.16
C GLY A 30 -2.56 0.51 -2.95
N PRO A 31 -2.15 1.65 -2.34
CA PRO A 31 -2.20 2.94 -2.99
C PRO A 31 -1.14 3.06 -4.10
N VAL A 32 -1.39 3.97 -5.06
CA VAL A 32 -0.46 4.32 -6.15
C VAL A 32 0.81 5.02 -5.66
N GLU A 33 0.77 5.56 -4.44
CA GLU A 33 1.92 6.13 -3.73
C GLU A 33 2.06 5.47 -2.36
N LYS A 34 3.27 4.99 -2.05
CA LYS A 34 3.57 4.31 -0.79
C LYS A 34 4.70 5.01 -0.04
N PHE A 35 4.43 5.36 1.21
CA PHE A 35 5.40 6.01 2.08
C PHE A 35 6.00 4.99 3.06
N VAL A 36 7.32 4.97 3.18
CA VAL A 36 8.05 3.98 3.97
C VAL A 36 9.04 4.69 4.89
N ARG A 37 9.15 4.22 6.13
CA ARG A 37 10.16 4.74 7.07
C ARG A 37 11.53 4.12 6.74
N PRO A 38 12.61 4.89 6.78
CA PRO A 38 13.95 4.34 6.62
C PRO A 38 14.22 3.27 7.70
N GLY A 39 14.91 2.21 7.31
CA GLY A 39 15.20 1.05 8.14
C GLY A 39 14.06 0.02 8.26
N SER A 40 12.84 0.36 7.84
CA SER A 40 11.70 -0.57 7.84
C SER A 40 11.62 -1.40 6.55
N THR A 41 10.82 -2.47 6.56
CA THR A 41 10.58 -3.33 5.41
C THR A 41 9.62 -2.68 4.41
N LEU A 42 10.06 -2.51 3.16
CA LEU A 42 9.17 -2.25 2.02
C LEU A 42 8.75 -3.59 1.44
N GLN A 43 7.44 -3.83 1.34
CA GLN A 43 6.88 -4.98 0.65
C GLN A 43 5.86 -4.52 -0.40
N LEU A 44 5.95 -5.03 -1.62
CA LEU A 44 5.00 -4.82 -2.70
C LEU A 44 4.46 -6.16 -3.17
N HIS A 45 3.17 -6.21 -3.49
CA HIS A 45 2.49 -7.42 -3.97
C HIS A 45 1.82 -7.09 -5.29
N CYS A 46 2.16 -7.85 -6.33
CA CYS A 46 1.62 -7.73 -7.67
C CYS A 46 0.74 -8.93 -8.00
N LEU A 47 -0.40 -8.67 -8.64
CA LEU A 47 -1.39 -9.64 -9.07
C LEU A 47 -1.73 -9.43 -10.54
N VAL A 48 -1.78 -10.48 -11.35
CA VAL A 48 -2.28 -10.39 -12.73
C VAL A 48 -3.78 -10.70 -12.77
N LYS A 49 -4.58 -9.70 -13.15
CA LYS A 49 -6.03 -9.82 -13.29
C LYS A 49 -6.42 -10.00 -14.75
N LYS A 50 -7.53 -10.71 -14.99
CA LYS A 50 -8.17 -10.89 -16.30
C LYS A 50 -7.32 -11.54 -17.39
N SER A 51 -6.19 -12.16 -17.02
CA SER A 51 -5.49 -13.03 -17.95
C SER A 51 -6.20 -14.38 -18.05
N THR A 52 -6.18 -15.03 -19.21
CA THR A 52 -6.66 -16.41 -19.41
C THR A 52 -5.50 -17.40 -19.32
N GLU A 53 -4.28 -16.96 -19.60
CA GLU A 53 -3.08 -17.78 -19.69
C GLU A 53 -2.12 -17.49 -18.53
N VAL A 54 -1.33 -18.49 -18.17
CA VAL A 54 -0.25 -18.32 -17.18
C VAL A 54 0.83 -17.42 -17.78
N PRO A 55 1.24 -16.32 -17.12
CA PRO A 55 2.35 -15.50 -17.61
C PRO A 55 3.63 -16.32 -17.67
N SER A 56 4.44 -16.10 -18.72
CA SER A 56 5.78 -16.69 -18.82
C SER A 56 6.81 -16.02 -17.90
N TYR A 57 6.56 -14.77 -17.49
CA TYR A 57 7.35 -14.07 -16.48
C TYR A 57 6.53 -13.00 -15.74
N LEU A 58 7.05 -12.62 -14.56
CA LEU A 58 6.65 -11.45 -13.78
C LEU A 58 7.92 -10.74 -13.29
N PHE A 59 8.18 -9.55 -13.83
CA PHE A 59 9.39 -8.78 -13.54
C PHE A 59 9.08 -7.48 -12.80
N TRP A 60 10.00 -7.13 -11.92
CA TRP A 60 10.01 -5.89 -11.18
C TRP A 60 11.10 -4.97 -11.73
N TYR A 61 10.70 -3.73 -11.97
CA TYR A 61 11.61 -2.66 -12.35
C TYR A 61 11.58 -1.56 -11.31
N HIS A 62 12.74 -1.00 -10.99
CA HIS A 62 12.89 0.22 -10.23
C HIS A 62 13.54 1.28 -11.12
N ASN A 63 12.85 2.40 -11.35
CA ASN A 63 13.30 3.50 -12.21
C ASN A 63 13.89 3.03 -13.56
N PHE A 64 13.21 2.13 -14.26
CA PHE A 64 13.60 1.55 -15.57
C PHE A 64 14.66 0.44 -15.55
N ARG A 65 15.22 0.08 -14.40
CA ARG A 65 16.15 -1.05 -14.28
C ARG A 65 15.44 -2.27 -13.69
N MET A 66 15.60 -3.43 -14.29
CA MET A 66 15.09 -4.69 -13.74
C MET A 66 15.88 -5.07 -12.48
N ILE A 67 15.17 -5.47 -11.42
CA ILE A 67 15.75 -5.73 -10.08
C ILE A 67 15.45 -7.12 -9.52
N ASN A 68 14.87 -8.04 -10.29
CA ASN A 68 14.52 -9.39 -9.84
C ASN A 68 15.71 -10.19 -9.26
N TYR A 69 16.93 -9.88 -9.70
CA TYR A 69 18.15 -10.59 -9.31
C TYR A 69 19.20 -9.66 -8.68
N ASP A 70 18.80 -8.44 -8.29
CA ASP A 70 19.72 -7.43 -7.78
C ASP A 70 19.97 -7.61 -6.28
N VAL A 71 20.86 -8.54 -5.94
CA VAL A 71 21.24 -8.84 -4.55
C VAL A 71 21.95 -7.65 -3.89
N ASP A 72 22.68 -6.85 -4.67
CA ASP A 72 23.44 -5.68 -4.17
C ASP A 72 22.52 -4.59 -3.65
N GLN A 73 21.31 -4.47 -4.21
CA GLN A 73 20.27 -3.57 -3.70
C GLN A 73 19.49 -4.14 -2.52
N GLY A 74 19.74 -5.39 -2.11
CA GLY A 74 19.05 -6.03 -1.00
C GLY A 74 17.57 -6.27 -1.28
N VAL A 75 17.22 -6.51 -2.55
CA VAL A 75 15.87 -6.80 -3.00
C VAL A 75 15.67 -8.31 -3.05
N ASN A 76 14.58 -8.79 -2.46
CA ASN A 76 14.13 -10.17 -2.57
C ASN A 76 12.84 -10.23 -3.38
N VAL A 77 12.84 -11.04 -4.45
CA VAL A 77 11.64 -11.26 -5.26
C VAL A 77 11.21 -12.72 -5.16
N SER A 78 9.95 -12.93 -4.81
CA SER A 78 9.29 -14.24 -4.85
C SER A 78 8.18 -14.18 -5.89
N THR A 79 8.11 -15.14 -6.80
CA THR A 79 7.15 -15.14 -7.90
C THR A 79 6.46 -16.49 -8.00
N ASP A 80 5.13 -16.47 -8.01
CA ASP A 80 4.28 -17.60 -8.32
C ASP A 80 3.59 -17.34 -9.67
N LEU A 81 4.13 -17.93 -10.73
CA LEU A 81 3.54 -17.77 -12.07
C LEU A 81 2.16 -18.43 -12.18
N VAL A 82 1.94 -19.56 -11.49
CA VAL A 82 0.67 -20.30 -11.54
C VAL A 82 -0.42 -19.52 -10.82
N GLY A 83 -0.12 -18.99 -9.64
CA GLY A 83 -0.96 -18.04 -8.91
C GLY A 83 -1.06 -16.66 -9.56
N ARG A 84 -0.12 -16.34 -10.46
CA ARG A 84 0.01 -15.06 -11.18
C ARG A 84 0.26 -13.91 -10.23
N GLU A 85 1.09 -14.18 -9.23
CA GLU A 85 1.43 -13.27 -8.16
C GLU A 85 2.95 -13.11 -8.05
N SER A 86 3.39 -11.94 -7.62
CA SER A 86 4.80 -11.68 -7.31
C SER A 86 4.92 -10.73 -6.13
N TRP A 87 5.86 -11.01 -5.24
CA TRP A 87 6.18 -10.22 -4.06
C TRP A 87 7.59 -9.68 -4.19
N LEU A 88 7.74 -8.38 -3.98
CA LEU A 88 9.02 -7.71 -3.85
C LEU A 88 9.17 -7.23 -2.42
N GLU A 89 10.31 -7.56 -1.81
CA GLU A 89 10.64 -7.15 -0.45
C GLU A 89 12.03 -6.49 -0.40
N VAL A 90 12.10 -5.37 0.32
CA VAL A 90 13.34 -4.71 0.71
C VAL A 90 13.36 -4.66 2.24
N PRO A 91 14.08 -5.56 2.93
CA PRO A 91 14.02 -5.69 4.39
C PRO A 91 14.44 -4.42 5.15
N LYS A 92 15.37 -3.65 4.58
CA LYS A 92 15.88 -2.41 5.19
C LYS A 92 15.83 -1.29 4.17
N ALA A 93 14.66 -0.65 4.06
CA ALA A 93 14.46 0.46 3.15
C ALA A 93 15.36 1.66 3.50
N SER A 94 15.78 2.39 2.48
CA SER A 94 16.59 3.61 2.58
C SER A 94 16.22 4.52 1.41
N ASP A 95 16.68 5.75 1.46
CA ASP A 95 16.45 6.76 0.41
C ASP A 95 16.66 6.25 -1.02
N ARG A 96 17.71 5.45 -1.27
CA ARG A 96 18.01 4.84 -2.59
C ARG A 96 16.91 3.94 -3.14
N HIS A 97 16.04 3.41 -2.29
CA HIS A 97 14.91 2.57 -2.68
C HIS A 97 13.67 3.41 -2.99
N SER A 98 13.74 4.75 -2.90
CA SER A 98 12.66 5.61 -3.39
C SER A 98 12.62 5.59 -4.91
N GLY A 99 11.43 5.71 -5.49
CA GLY A 99 11.26 5.77 -6.95
C GLY A 99 10.07 4.99 -7.47
N ASN A 100 10.01 4.86 -8.78
CA ASN A 100 8.92 4.17 -9.46
C ASN A 100 9.21 2.67 -9.52
N TYR A 101 8.32 1.88 -8.93
CA TYR A 101 8.32 0.44 -9.04
C TYR A 101 7.28 0.01 -10.07
N THR A 102 7.70 -0.75 -11.06
CA THR A 102 6.83 -1.31 -12.11
C THR A 102 6.80 -2.83 -11.99
N CYS A 103 5.60 -3.42 -11.96
CA CYS A 103 5.40 -4.85 -12.12
C CYS A 103 4.93 -5.13 -13.56
N GLU A 104 5.68 -5.95 -14.29
CA GLU A 104 5.44 -6.25 -15.69
C GLU A 104 5.30 -7.76 -15.90
N ALA A 105 4.21 -8.16 -16.54
CA ALA A 105 3.95 -9.56 -16.90
C ALA A 105 3.93 -9.72 -18.41
N SER A 106 4.29 -10.89 -18.92
CA SER A 106 4.44 -11.11 -20.37
C SER A 106 3.13 -11.00 -21.18
N ASN A 107 1.98 -11.18 -20.53
CA ASN A 107 0.66 -11.19 -21.17
C ASN A 107 -0.32 -10.19 -20.53
N ALA A 108 0.19 -9.15 -19.87
CA ALA A 108 -0.66 -8.16 -19.20
C ALA A 108 -0.05 -6.75 -19.24
N GLN A 109 -0.91 -5.73 -19.21
CA GLN A 109 -0.45 -4.36 -19.03
C GLN A 109 0.26 -4.18 -17.68
N PRO A 110 1.38 -3.45 -17.62
CA PRO A 110 2.15 -3.28 -16.38
C PRO A 110 1.44 -2.37 -15.38
N ALA A 111 1.71 -2.60 -14.09
CA ALA A 111 1.27 -1.74 -13.00
C ALA A 111 2.44 -0.97 -12.38
N ARG A 112 2.16 0.20 -11.81
CA ARG A 112 3.17 1.10 -11.24
C ARG A 112 2.76 1.62 -9.88
N VAL A 113 3.74 1.77 -9.00
CA VAL A 113 3.62 2.43 -7.70
C VAL A 113 4.82 3.33 -7.46
N LEU A 114 4.59 4.51 -6.93
CA LEU A 114 5.67 5.42 -6.53
C LEU A 114 5.95 5.23 -5.04
N VAL A 115 7.19 4.91 -4.71
CA VAL A 115 7.63 4.70 -3.32
C VAL A 115 8.45 5.89 -2.85
N HIS A 116 8.09 6.40 -1.68
CA HIS A 116 8.79 7.48 -0.98
C HIS A 116 9.34 6.95 0.34
N VAL A 117 10.67 6.85 0.45
CA VAL A 117 11.32 6.54 1.72
C VAL A 117 11.72 7.85 2.39
N PHE A 118 11.24 8.08 3.62
CA PHE A 118 11.59 9.29 4.36
C PHE A 118 13.10 9.34 4.64
N LYS A 119 13.65 10.56 4.71
CA LYS A 119 14.98 10.76 5.31
C LYS A 119 14.83 10.69 6.83
N GLY A 120 15.76 10.01 7.50
CA GLY A 120 15.72 9.76 8.95
C GLY A 120 15.68 11.01 9.84
N ASP A 121 15.83 12.19 9.24
CA ASP A 121 15.92 13.47 9.94
C ASP A 121 14.58 14.18 10.13
N ASN A 122 13.44 13.51 9.84
CA ASN A 122 12.12 14.13 9.90
C ASN A 122 11.33 13.69 11.16
N PRO A 123 11.45 14.41 12.30
CA PRO A 123 10.80 14.03 13.57
C PRO A 123 9.26 14.09 13.54
N ALA A 124 8.66 14.65 12.49
CA ALA A 124 7.22 14.83 12.38
C ALA A 124 6.42 13.52 12.25
N ALA A 125 7.02 12.42 11.80
CA ALA A 125 6.32 11.13 11.64
C ALA A 125 6.29 10.25 12.91
N MET A 126 6.85 10.74 14.03
CA MET A 126 6.87 10.03 15.32
C MET A 126 5.72 10.44 16.27
N GLN A 127 4.72 11.19 15.80
CA GLN A 127 3.53 11.50 16.59
C GLN A 127 2.58 10.30 16.70
N HIS A 128 2.99 9.26 17.41
CA HIS A 128 2.06 8.49 18.24
C HIS A 128 2.37 8.85 19.70
N SER A 129 2.00 10.06 20.09
CA SER A 129 1.95 10.40 21.51
C SER A 129 0.56 10.08 22.03
N MET A 130 0.46 9.11 22.95
CA MET A 130 -0.42 9.30 24.11
C MET A 130 0.17 10.44 24.95
N ALA A 131 0.14 11.65 24.40
CA ALA A 131 0.39 12.85 25.17
C ALA A 131 -0.89 13.08 25.95
N SER A 132 -0.86 12.77 27.23
CA SER A 132 -1.83 13.31 28.18
C SER A 132 -1.80 14.84 28.03
N SER A 133 -2.81 15.39 27.36
CA SER A 133 -2.97 16.84 27.21
C SER A 133 -2.84 17.51 28.57
N PRO A 134 -2.08 18.61 28.71
CA PRO A 134 -1.98 19.35 29.98
C PRO A 134 -3.36 19.85 30.46
N SER A 135 -4.33 19.99 29.57
CA SER A 135 -5.73 20.27 29.92
C SER A 135 -6.40 19.13 30.70
N MET A 136 -6.07 17.86 30.40
CA MET A 136 -6.63 16.70 31.08
C MET A 136 -6.05 16.53 32.49
N MET A 137 -4.79 16.90 32.69
CA MET A 137 -4.14 16.87 34.02
C MET A 137 -4.65 18.01 34.93
N ALA A 138 -5.02 19.16 34.37
CA ALA A 138 -5.64 20.23 35.14
C ALA A 138 -7.09 19.88 35.57
N CYS A 139 -7.85 19.20 34.71
CA CYS A 139 -9.23 18.80 35.03
C CYS A 139 -9.32 17.78 36.17
N THR A 140 -8.41 16.80 36.23
CA THR A 140 -8.42 15.79 37.32
C THR A 140 -8.00 16.39 38.65
N ALA A 141 -7.03 17.30 38.69
CA ALA A 141 -6.60 17.97 39.92
C ALA A 141 -7.67 18.89 40.53
N LEU A 142 -8.46 19.57 39.70
CA LEU A 142 -9.58 20.39 40.19
C LEU A 142 -10.67 19.53 40.82
N LEU A 143 -11.05 18.42 40.16
CA LEU A 143 -12.08 17.51 40.69
C LEU A 143 -11.65 16.87 42.02
N THR A 144 -10.39 16.47 42.19
CA THR A 144 -9.92 15.92 43.46
C THR A 144 -9.92 16.96 44.58
N MET A 145 -9.51 18.20 44.29
CA MET A 145 -9.57 19.30 45.28
C MET A 145 -11.00 19.60 45.74
N PHE A 146 -11.98 19.60 44.83
CA PHE A 146 -13.38 19.80 45.21
C PHE A 146 -13.93 18.66 46.10
N VAL A 147 -13.55 17.41 45.82
CA VAL A 147 -13.97 16.25 46.63
C VAL A 147 -13.33 16.27 48.02
N THR A 148 -12.03 16.57 48.11
CA THR A 148 -11.35 16.65 49.42
C THR A 148 -11.85 17.81 50.26
N LEU A 149 -12.18 18.96 49.66
CA LEU A 149 -12.75 20.10 50.38
C LEU A 149 -14.15 19.80 50.92
N LYS A 150 -14.99 19.11 50.14
CA LYS A 150 -16.31 18.65 50.62
C LYS A 150 -16.19 17.67 51.79
N LEU A 151 -15.26 16.71 51.72
CA LEU A 151 -15.02 15.75 52.80
C LEU A 151 -14.50 16.43 54.07
N ALA A 152 -13.55 17.37 53.93
CA ALA A 152 -13.01 18.12 55.07
C ALA A 152 -14.08 19.01 55.75
N LEU A 153 -14.98 19.60 54.96
CA LEU A 153 -16.13 20.34 55.50
C LEU A 153 -17.13 19.43 56.20
N GLN A 154 -17.36 18.20 55.70
CA GLN A 154 -18.28 17.24 56.35
C GLN A 154 -17.71 16.69 57.67
N THR A 155 -16.40 16.47 57.77
CA THR A 155 -15.75 16.02 59.01
C THR A 155 -15.71 17.09 60.11
N ASN A 156 -15.87 18.37 59.75
CA ASN A 156 -15.86 19.49 60.70
C ASN A 156 -17.25 19.80 61.28
N TRP A 157 -18.29 19.06 60.89
CA TRP A 157 -19.67 19.17 61.40
C TRP A 157 -20.08 17.96 62.25
N SER A 158 -19.15 17.02 62.50
CA SER A 158 -19.36 15.81 63.31
C SER A 158 -18.40 15.70 64.50
N LEU A 159 -17.87 16.83 64.96
CA LEU A 159 -17.25 17.02 66.28
C LEU A 159 -18.05 18.04 67.08
#